data_AF-A0A352GRE7-F1
#
_entry.id   AF-A0A352GRE7-F1
#
_cell.length_a   1.000
_cell.length_b   1.000
_cell.length_c   1.000
_cell.angle_alpha   90.00
_cell.angle_beta   90.00
_cell.angle_gamma   90.00
#
_symmetry.space_group_name_H-M   'P 1'
#
loop_
_entity.id
_entity.type
_entity.pdbx_description
1 polymer ?
#
loop_
_entity_poly.entity_id
_entity_poly.type
_entity_poly.pdbx_seq_one_letter_code
_entity_poly.pdbx_strand_id
1 'polypeptide(L)'
;IVHMSGLTEARPPQEIVALAQVVIGASIGCRFLGISLREMFGTMVQAAGITTFMLGAAYAGAWTVSYFTGLPVNTLWLAFAPGGLAEMTLISLSLGIDVAFVSVHHMVRVIFLVAMAPIAFKLLKGVLERAEAANKG
;
A
#
# COMPACT_ATOMS: atom_id res chain seq x y z
N ILE A 1 -10.67 -13.53 20.33
CA ILE A 1 -10.68 -14.76 21.15
C ILE A 1 -11.29 -15.93 20.38
N VAL A 2 -12.54 -15.83 19.88
CA VAL A 2 -13.20 -16.92 19.10
C VAL A 2 -12.51 -17.27 17.77
N HIS A 3 -11.94 -16.29 17.06
CA HIS A 3 -11.20 -16.54 15.81
C HIS A 3 -9.77 -17.08 16.05
N MET A 4 -9.17 -16.74 17.19
CA MET A 4 -7.85 -17.24 17.62
C MET A 4 -7.92 -18.65 18.21
N SER A 5 -9.11 -19.13 18.60
CA SER A 5 -9.33 -20.45 19.18
C SER A 5 -9.71 -21.53 18.16
N GLY A 6 -9.69 -21.23 16.85
CA GLY A 6 -9.94 -22.21 15.78
C GLY A 6 -11.37 -22.75 15.68
N LEU A 7 -12.33 -22.18 16.44
CA LEU A 7 -13.71 -22.68 16.50
C LEU A 7 -14.57 -22.22 15.31
N THR A 8 -14.10 -21.27 14.48
CA THR A 8 -14.78 -20.89 13.23
C THR A 8 -13.80 -20.28 12.21
N GLU A 9 -13.81 -20.76 10.97
CA GLU A 9 -13.24 -20.05 9.82
C GLU A 9 -14.15 -18.88 9.44
N ALA A 10 -14.07 -17.76 10.15
CA ALA A 10 -14.83 -16.56 9.82
C ALA A 10 -14.20 -15.85 8.60
N ARG A 11 -14.33 -16.46 7.42
CA ARG A 11 -14.16 -15.73 6.16
C ARG A 11 -15.47 -14.99 5.89
N PRO A 12 -15.48 -13.65 5.76
CA PRO A 12 -16.71 -12.96 5.37
C PRO A 12 -17.22 -13.53 4.03
N PRO A 13 -18.53 -13.73 3.85
CA PRO A 13 -19.10 -14.23 2.60
C PRO A 13 -18.58 -13.42 1.41
N GLN A 14 -18.11 -14.11 0.36
CA GLN A 14 -17.44 -13.47 -0.77
C GLN A 14 -18.35 -12.46 -1.49
N GLU A 15 -19.66 -12.72 -1.47
CA GLU A 15 -20.70 -11.87 -2.02
C GLU A 15 -20.73 -10.51 -1.33
N ILE A 16 -20.51 -10.47 0.00
CA ILE A 16 -20.46 -9.24 0.78
C ILE A 16 -19.18 -8.46 0.45
N VAL A 17 -18.05 -9.15 0.34
CA VAL A 17 -16.77 -8.52 -0.03
C VAL A 17 -16.86 -7.93 -1.44
N ALA A 18 -17.41 -8.66 -2.39
CA ALA A 18 -17.61 -8.19 -3.76
C ALA A 18 -18.54 -6.97 -3.81
N LEU A 19 -19.66 -6.99 -3.08
CA LEU A 19 -20.55 -5.84 -2.98
C LEU A 19 -19.84 -4.62 -2.37
N ALA A 20 -19.06 -4.82 -1.31
CA ALA A 20 -18.26 -3.76 -0.70
C ALA A 20 -17.23 -3.19 -1.69
N GLN A 21 -16.56 -4.02 -2.49
CA GLN A 21 -15.64 -3.58 -3.52
C GLN A 21 -16.34 -2.77 -4.61
N VAL A 22 -17.54 -3.17 -5.05
CA VAL A 22 -18.33 -2.39 -6.01
C VAL A 22 -18.69 -1.01 -5.44
N VAL A 23 -19.16 -0.95 -4.19
CA VAL A 23 -19.53 0.32 -3.53
C VAL A 23 -18.31 1.22 -3.32
N ILE A 24 -17.19 0.67 -2.85
CA ILE A 24 -15.94 1.41 -2.65
C ILE A 24 -15.40 1.89 -4.00
N GLY A 25 -15.39 1.03 -5.02
CA GLY A 25 -14.97 1.38 -6.37
C GLY A 25 -15.82 2.49 -6.98
N ALA A 26 -17.15 2.38 -6.90
CA ALA A 26 -18.07 3.39 -7.38
C ALA A 26 -17.91 4.72 -6.63
N SER A 27 -17.78 4.70 -5.30
CA SER A 27 -17.60 5.92 -4.50
C SER A 27 -16.28 6.62 -4.78
N ILE A 28 -15.18 5.88 -4.99
CA ILE A 28 -13.91 6.44 -5.46
C ILE A 28 -14.08 7.01 -6.87
N GLY A 29 -14.77 6.30 -7.77
CA GLY A 29 -15.06 6.74 -9.14
C GLY A 29 -15.86 8.05 -9.18
N CYS A 30 -16.85 8.22 -8.30
CA CYS A 30 -17.61 9.47 -8.19
C CYS A 30 -16.75 10.69 -7.82
N ARG A 31 -15.57 10.50 -7.21
CA ARG A 31 -14.65 11.62 -6.92
C ARG A 31 -14.07 12.28 -8.17
N PHE A 32 -14.20 11.64 -9.33
CA PHE A 32 -13.78 12.18 -10.61
C PHE A 32 -14.88 12.97 -11.34
N LEU A 33 -16.09 13.04 -10.78
CA LEU A 33 -17.18 13.83 -11.38
C LEU A 33 -16.78 15.32 -11.46
N GLY A 34 -16.89 15.88 -12.66
CA GLY A 34 -16.54 17.28 -12.93
C GLY A 34 -15.05 17.54 -13.19
N ILE A 35 -14.18 16.53 -13.10
CA ILE A 35 -12.76 16.65 -13.45
C ILE A 35 -12.60 16.52 -14.97
N SER A 36 -11.83 17.43 -15.59
CA SER A 36 -11.55 17.34 -17.02
C SER A 36 -10.66 16.13 -17.34
N LEU A 37 -10.84 15.50 -18.51
CA LEU A 37 -9.98 14.38 -18.92
C LEU A 37 -8.49 14.75 -18.89
N ARG A 38 -8.14 15.98 -19.28
CA ARG A 38 -6.76 16.46 -19.26
C ARG A 38 -6.17 16.51 -17.85
N GLU A 39 -6.94 16.99 -16.89
CA GLU A 39 -6.53 17.05 -15.49
C GLU A 39 -6.38 15.63 -14.91
N MET A 40 -7.35 14.75 -15.19
CA MET A 40 -7.28 13.34 -14.82
C MET A 40 -6.00 12.68 -15.36
N PHE A 41 -5.68 12.86 -16.64
CA PHE A 41 -4.44 12.34 -17.23
C PHE A 41 -3.18 12.93 -16.57
N GLY A 42 -3.18 14.23 -16.26
CA GLY A 42 -2.09 14.87 -15.53
C GLY A 42 -1.85 14.20 -14.17
N THR A 43 -2.91 13.98 -13.39
CA THR A 43 -2.83 13.28 -12.10
C THR A 43 -2.39 11.82 -12.27
N MET A 44 -2.87 11.11 -13.30
CA MET A 44 -2.44 9.73 -13.58
C MET A 44 -0.95 9.64 -13.89
N VAL A 45 -0.40 10.58 -14.66
CA VAL A 45 1.04 10.61 -14.96
C VAL A 45 1.85 10.87 -13.69
N GLN A 46 1.40 11.78 -12.83
CA GLN A 46 2.04 12.02 -11.54
C GLN A 46 1.99 10.78 -10.65
N ALA A 47 0.83 10.11 -10.57
CA ALA A 47 0.66 8.88 -9.81
C ALA A 47 1.56 7.75 -10.34
N ALA A 48 1.69 7.61 -11.66
CA ALA A 48 2.59 6.65 -12.29
C ALA A 48 4.06 6.95 -11.95
N GLY A 49 4.47 8.22 -11.96
CA GLY A 49 5.82 8.65 -11.57
C GLY A 49 6.13 8.30 -10.10
N ILE A 50 5.22 8.61 -9.19
CA ILE A 50 5.37 8.29 -7.77
C ILE A 50 5.43 6.76 -7.56
N THR A 51 4.54 6.01 -8.22
CA THR A 51 4.51 4.55 -8.11
C THR A 51 5.82 3.94 -8.63
N THR A 52 6.33 4.44 -9.75
CA THR A 52 7.62 4.00 -10.32
C THR A 52 8.76 4.27 -9.35
N PHE A 53 8.80 5.46 -8.74
CA PHE A 53 9.78 5.80 -7.72
C PHE A 53 9.69 4.84 -6.52
N MET A 54 8.49 4.58 -6.01
CA MET A 54 8.30 3.66 -4.89
C MET A 54 8.72 2.22 -5.22
N LEU A 55 8.45 1.73 -6.43
CA LEU A 55 8.91 0.41 -6.89
C LEU A 55 10.43 0.34 -6.96
N GLY A 56 11.09 1.40 -7.44
CA GLY A 56 12.54 1.51 -7.46
C GLY A 56 13.14 1.54 -6.05
N ALA A 57 12.55 2.31 -5.13
CA ALA A 57 12.96 2.34 -3.73
C ALA A 57 12.77 0.98 -3.05
N ALA A 58 11.65 0.29 -3.32
CA ALA A 58 11.41 -1.06 -2.83
C ALA A 58 12.46 -2.05 -3.37
N TYR A 59 12.84 -1.93 -4.65
CA TYR A 59 13.89 -2.77 -5.24
C TYR A 59 15.25 -2.51 -4.61
N ALA A 60 15.62 -1.24 -4.41
CA ALA A 60 16.86 -0.87 -3.73
C ALA A 60 16.90 -1.45 -2.31
N GLY A 61 15.82 -1.29 -1.54
CA GLY A 61 15.69 -1.88 -0.21
C GLY A 61 15.76 -3.42 -0.23
N ALA A 62 15.09 -4.06 -1.18
CA ALA A 62 15.12 -5.51 -1.35
C ALA A 62 16.53 -6.01 -1.67
N TRP A 63 17.27 -5.31 -2.54
CA TRP A 63 18.65 -5.63 -2.86
C TRP A 63 19.57 -5.49 -1.64
N THR A 64 19.43 -4.40 -0.87
CA THR A 64 20.18 -4.21 0.38
C THR A 64 19.88 -5.30 1.41
N VAL A 65 18.61 -5.62 1.64
CA VAL A 65 18.24 -6.67 2.60
C VAL A 65 18.68 -8.06 2.11
N SER A 66 18.57 -8.32 0.80
CA SER A 66 19.06 -9.55 0.18
C SER A 66 20.54 -9.76 0.42
N TYR A 67 21.34 -8.69 0.29
CA TYR A 67 22.77 -8.74 0.56
C TYR A 67 23.10 -9.19 1.99
N PHE A 68 22.31 -8.77 2.99
CA PHE A 68 22.53 -9.13 4.39
C PHE A 68 21.90 -10.47 4.81
N THR A 69 20.80 -10.87 4.18
CA THR A 69 19.99 -12.04 4.60
C THR A 69 20.17 -13.26 3.71
N GLY A 70 20.69 -13.10 2.50
CA GLY A 70 20.76 -14.14 1.47
C GLY A 70 19.40 -14.49 0.84
N LEU A 71 18.32 -13.79 1.20
CA LEU A 71 16.99 -14.06 0.64
C LEU A 71 16.90 -13.61 -0.83
N PRO A 72 16.11 -14.29 -1.68
CA PRO A 72 15.94 -13.91 -3.08
C PRO A 72 15.38 -12.49 -3.23
N VAL A 73 16.02 -11.68 -4.08
CA VAL A 73 15.63 -10.27 -4.33
C VAL A 73 14.18 -10.16 -4.81
N ASN A 74 13.71 -11.10 -5.63
CA ASN A 74 12.31 -11.13 -6.12
C ASN A 74 11.29 -11.31 -5.00
N THR A 75 11.61 -12.14 -4.00
CA THR A 75 10.75 -12.38 -2.83
C THR A 75 10.67 -11.13 -1.96
N LEU A 76 11.83 -10.51 -1.69
CA LEU A 76 11.92 -9.28 -0.92
C LEU A 76 11.28 -8.09 -1.66
N TRP A 77 11.51 -7.98 -2.96
CA TRP A 77 10.96 -6.89 -3.77
C TRP A 77 9.44 -6.97 -3.81
N LEU A 78 8.87 -8.16 -4.03
CA LEU A 78 7.42 -8.34 -3.98
C LEU A 78 6.85 -8.03 -2.59
N ALA A 79 7.53 -8.43 -1.52
CA ALA A 79 7.10 -8.14 -0.14
C ALA A 79 7.20 -6.65 0.25
N PHE A 80 8.11 -5.89 -0.39
CA PHE A 80 8.32 -4.47 -0.10
C PHE A 80 7.51 -3.56 -1.04
N ALA A 81 7.16 -4.05 -2.24
CA ALA A 81 6.48 -3.28 -3.25
C ALA A 81 5.14 -2.71 -2.74
N PRO A 82 4.80 -1.46 -3.06
CA PRO A 82 3.47 -0.93 -2.81
C PRO A 82 2.43 -1.69 -3.64
N GLY A 83 1.24 -1.88 -3.07
CA GLY A 83 0.16 -2.64 -3.72
C GLY A 83 -0.88 -3.16 -2.73
N GLY A 84 -2.01 -3.66 -3.22
CA GLY A 84 -3.05 -4.27 -2.38
C GLY A 84 -2.62 -5.63 -1.81
N LEU A 85 -2.99 -5.94 -0.57
CA LEU A 85 -2.69 -7.25 0.05
C LEU A 85 -3.18 -8.42 -0.81
N ALA A 86 -4.42 -8.32 -1.32
CA ALA A 86 -5.03 -9.36 -2.15
C ALA A 86 -4.27 -9.55 -3.48
N GLU A 87 -3.94 -8.47 -4.16
CA GLU A 87 -3.21 -8.49 -5.44
C GLU A 87 -1.83 -9.11 -5.27
N MET A 88 -1.09 -8.69 -4.23
CA MET A 88 0.28 -9.16 -4.00
C MET A 88 0.31 -10.61 -3.53
N THR A 89 -0.71 -11.05 -2.78
CA THR A 89 -0.91 -12.46 -2.42
C THR A 89 -1.14 -13.30 -3.69
N LEU A 90 -2.01 -12.86 -4.59
CA LEU A 90 -2.25 -13.57 -5.86
C LEU A 90 -0.99 -13.63 -6.73
N ILE A 91 -0.26 -12.52 -6.86
CA ILE A 91 1.01 -12.48 -7.60
C ILE A 91 2.03 -13.43 -6.96
N SER A 92 2.15 -13.44 -5.63
CA SER A 92 3.08 -14.34 -4.94
C SER A 92 2.75 -15.81 -5.20
N LEU A 93 1.47 -16.17 -5.17
CA LEU A 93 0.99 -17.51 -5.50
C LEU A 93 1.33 -17.88 -6.95
N SER A 94 1.09 -16.98 -7.91
CA SER A 94 1.41 -17.20 -9.33
C SER A 94 2.91 -17.31 -9.60
N LEU A 95 3.75 -16.61 -8.83
CA LEU A 95 5.21 -16.64 -8.97
C LEU A 95 5.88 -17.74 -8.14
N GLY A 96 5.12 -18.52 -7.37
CA GLY A 96 5.67 -19.53 -6.46
C GLY A 96 6.48 -18.94 -5.30
N ILE A 97 6.24 -17.67 -4.96
CA ILE A 97 6.84 -17.00 -3.82
C ILE A 97 6.00 -17.33 -2.57
N ASP A 98 6.65 -17.43 -1.41
CA ASP A 98 5.98 -17.69 -0.15
C ASP A 98 4.89 -16.65 0.14
N VAL A 99 3.63 -17.11 0.03
CA VAL A 99 2.43 -16.30 0.21
C VAL A 99 2.33 -15.80 1.66
N ALA A 100 2.74 -16.60 2.63
CA ALA A 100 2.71 -16.21 4.04
C ALA A 100 3.73 -15.09 4.30
N PHE A 101 4.94 -15.22 3.76
CA PHE A 101 5.96 -14.18 3.85
C PHE A 101 5.46 -12.83 3.29
N VAL A 102 4.94 -12.82 2.06
CA VAL A 102 4.42 -11.60 1.42
C VAL A 102 3.23 -11.04 2.19
N SER A 103 2.27 -11.89 2.58
CA SER A 103 1.06 -11.46 3.30
C SER A 103 1.39 -10.79 4.63
N VAL A 104 2.33 -11.36 5.40
CA VAL A 104 2.75 -10.81 6.69
C VAL A 104 3.43 -9.46 6.52
N HIS A 105 4.32 -9.31 5.55
CA HIS A 105 4.99 -8.03 5.29
C HIS A 105 3.98 -6.92 4.94
N HIS A 106 3.01 -7.22 4.09
CA HIS A 106 1.96 -6.27 3.73
C HIS A 106 1.04 -5.95 4.90
N MET A 107 0.72 -6.92 5.75
CA MET A 107 -0.07 -6.70 6.97
C MET A 107 0.67 -5.78 7.95
N VAL A 108 1.94 -6.07 8.23
CA VAL A 108 2.80 -5.26 9.10
C VAL A 108 2.88 -3.83 8.56
N ARG A 109 3.03 -3.65 7.25
CA ARG A 109 3.02 -2.33 6.61
C ARG A 109 1.71 -1.58 6.87
N VAL A 110 0.55 -2.21 6.70
CA VAL A 110 -0.75 -1.56 6.95
C VAL A 110 -0.89 -1.16 8.42
N ILE A 111 -0.54 -2.06 9.34
CA ILE A 111 -0.57 -1.77 10.79
C ILE A 111 0.36 -0.59 11.11
N PHE A 112 1.58 -0.61 10.57
CA PHE A 112 2.56 0.46 10.76
C PHE A 112 2.04 1.80 10.21
N LEU A 113 1.48 1.81 9.01
CA LEU A 113 0.91 3.02 8.40
C LEU A 113 -0.25 3.58 9.23
N VAL A 114 -1.16 2.74 9.70
CA VAL A 114 -2.30 3.18 10.52
C VAL A 114 -1.83 3.73 11.87
N ALA A 115 -0.87 3.07 12.51
CA ALA A 115 -0.32 3.50 13.79
C ALA A 115 0.50 4.80 13.67
N MET A 116 1.29 4.94 12.60
CA MET A 116 2.21 6.07 12.41
C MET A 116 1.58 7.26 11.70
N ALA A 117 0.48 7.07 10.95
CA ALA A 117 -0.24 8.14 10.27
C ALA A 117 -0.47 9.38 11.16
N PRO A 118 -1.07 9.29 12.37
CA PRO A 118 -1.31 10.48 13.19
C PRO A 118 -0.01 11.21 13.59
N ILE A 119 1.07 10.48 13.82
CA ILE A 119 2.38 11.05 14.17
C ILE A 119 2.97 11.75 12.94
N ALA A 120 2.95 11.09 11.78
CA ALA A 120 3.41 11.65 10.52
C ALA A 120 2.65 12.93 10.15
N PHE A 121 1.32 12.95 10.32
CA PHE A 121 0.51 14.15 10.06
C PHE A 121 0.87 15.31 11.01
N LYS A 122 1.09 15.05 12.30
CA LYS A 122 1.52 16.08 13.25
C LYS A 122 2.89 16.65 12.88
N LEU A 123 3.84 15.80 12.53
CA LEU A 123 5.19 16.21 12.13
C LEU A 123 5.17 17.02 10.84
N LEU A 124 4.44 16.55 9.83
CA LEU A 124 4.32 17.23 8.54
C LEU A 124 3.70 18.62 8.70
N LYS A 125 2.63 18.75 9.49
CA LYS A 125 2.00 20.03 9.78
C LYS A 125 3.00 21.02 10.40
N GLY A 126 3.80 20.58 11.38
CA GLY A 126 4.82 21.41 12.00
C GLY A 126 5.94 21.83 11.03
N VAL A 127 6.30 20.99 10.06
CA VAL A 127 7.28 21.35 9.02
C VAL A 127 6.71 22.40 8.05
N LEU A 128 5.46 22.23 7.62
CA LEU A 128 4.79 23.17 6.72
C LEU A 128 4.61 24.55 7.37
N GLU A 129 4.16 24.59 8.63
CA GLU A 129 4.03 25.85 9.38
C GLU A 129 5.38 26.59 9.51
N ARG A 130 6.48 25.86 9.71
CA ARG A 130 7.83 26.45 9.76
C ARG A 130 8.29 26.96 8.39
N ALA A 131 8.01 26.23 7.32
CA ALA A 131 8.36 26.64 5.96
C ALA A 131 7.58 27.90 5.54
N GLU A 132 6.30 27.99 5.89
CA GLU A 132 5.49 29.19 5.64
C GLU A 132 5.96 30.40 6.44
N ALA A 133 6.39 30.21 7.70
CA ALA A 133 6.96 31.27 8.51
C ALA A 133 8.30 31.79 7.94
N ALA A 134 9.15 30.89 7.43
CA ALA A 134 10.43 31.25 6.82
C ALA A 134 10.29 31.96 5.47
N ASN A 135 9.19 31.73 4.73
CA ASN A 135 8.94 32.40 3.44
C ASN A 135 8.25 33.77 3.59
N LYS A 136 7.82 34.14 4.81
CA LYS A 136 7.14 35.41 5.13
C LYS A 136 8.06 36.46 5.78
N GLY A 137 9.29 36.10 6.14
CA GLY A 137 10.31 37.00 6.70
C GLY A 137 11.44 37.25 5.73
#